data_AF-A0AAE9J3A8-F1
#
_entry.id   AF-A0AAE9J3A8-F1
#
_cell.length_a   1.000
_cell.length_b   1.000
_cell.length_c   1.000
_cell.angle_alpha   90.00
_cell.angle_beta   90.00
_cell.angle_gamma   90.00
#
_symmetry.space_group_name_H-M   'P 1'
#
loop_
_entity.id
_entity.type
_entity.pdbx_description
1 polymer ?
#
loop_
_entity_poly.entity_id
_entity_poly.type
_entity_poly.pdbx_seq_one_letter_code
_entity_poly.pdbx_strand_id
1 'polypeptide(L)'
;MLKIVLVVLLAFLVQYVFKTLLMFDVQKRIYNHRPGQCRKIEGPVHGSEDITIVDEKYVAFITSGLVYLNDDPSRATWKGQIFLYDLTKRTYKAESIPILNLEDEEGFHPHGISHWIKKDGTIRLFIVVHSKIFKHSIVILDFDETKRQLNHVRTVRNEKFVRPNDIVATGDDSFLVSNDGGAQTVLGNAVEMFTGFWKGGLVYYDGKTSQYLLENTVANGIILSRDRKTLFVSHINQETIGVFAWDQKNISMKKISEIETLTGCDNFYIDKQDNLWSGCHPILKDAVGHLGDAGDQSLFAPSQVLRFKFSKDLKSAEMVEVFSDDGKFTSASAIAVGFDDGKQLLIGTVFRDLTHCDIDVPLDF
;
A
#
# COMPACT_ATOMS: atom_id res chain seq x y z
N MET A 1 36.09 -24.41 -25.59
CA MET A 1 35.80 -23.13 -24.91
C MET A 1 34.46 -22.55 -25.33
N LEU A 2 34.26 -22.18 -26.61
CA LEU A 2 32.99 -21.60 -27.10
C LEU A 2 31.74 -22.46 -26.80
N LYS A 3 31.80 -23.78 -27.01
CA LYS A 3 30.70 -24.70 -26.67
C LYS A 3 30.32 -24.68 -25.18
N ILE A 4 31.31 -24.58 -24.30
CA ILE A 4 31.10 -24.54 -22.84
C ILE A 4 30.44 -23.21 -22.46
N VAL A 5 30.94 -22.10 -23.00
CA VAL A 5 30.36 -20.76 -22.77
C VAL A 5 28.90 -20.73 -23.23
N LEU A 6 28.59 -21.27 -24.41
CA LEU A 6 27.22 -21.32 -24.92
C LEU A 6 26.29 -22.16 -24.03
N VAL A 7 26.75 -23.32 -23.55
CA VAL A 7 25.97 -24.15 -22.62
C VAL A 7 25.71 -23.43 -21.31
N VAL A 8 26.71 -22.73 -20.76
CA VAL A 8 26.57 -21.95 -19.53
C VAL A 8 25.58 -20.78 -19.73
N LEU A 9 25.70 -20.03 -20.83
CA LEU A 9 24.76 -18.95 -21.14
C LEU A 9 23.33 -19.46 -21.34
N LEU A 10 23.17 -20.60 -22.00
CA LEU A 10 21.87 -21.24 -22.15
C LEU A 10 21.30 -21.66 -20.79
N ALA A 11 22.11 -22.23 -19.90
CA ALA A 11 21.67 -22.61 -18.56
C ALA A 11 21.20 -21.39 -17.75
N PHE A 12 21.94 -20.28 -17.80
CA PHE A 12 21.52 -19.02 -17.17
C PHE A 12 20.22 -18.47 -17.79
N LEU A 13 20.09 -18.52 -19.11
CA LEU A 13 18.86 -18.10 -19.79
C LEU A 13 17.66 -18.94 -19.36
N VAL A 14 17.79 -20.27 -19.32
CA VAL A 14 16.72 -21.18 -18.89
C VAL A 14 16.36 -20.93 -17.43
N GLN A 15 17.35 -20.78 -16.54
CA GLN A 15 17.11 -20.43 -15.14
C GLN A 15 16.38 -19.09 -15.01
N TYR A 16 16.81 -18.07 -15.75
CA TYR A 16 16.19 -16.75 -15.76
C TYR A 16 14.74 -16.80 -16.23
N VAL A 17 14.46 -17.51 -17.33
CA VAL A 17 13.10 -17.70 -17.85
C VAL A 17 12.24 -18.42 -16.82
N PHE A 18 12.73 -19.51 -16.22
CA PHE A 18 11.98 -20.25 -15.22
C PHE A 18 11.67 -19.41 -13.98
N LYS A 19 12.67 -18.66 -13.46
CA LYS A 19 12.47 -17.72 -12.35
C LYS A 19 11.43 -16.65 -12.70
N THR A 20 11.48 -16.12 -13.91
CA THR A 20 10.52 -15.12 -14.40
C THR A 20 9.11 -15.69 -14.44
N LEU A 21 8.93 -16.91 -14.97
CA LEU A 21 7.63 -17.58 -14.99
C LEU A 21 7.06 -17.80 -13.58
N LEU A 22 7.92 -18.18 -12.62
CA LEU A 22 7.51 -18.32 -11.22
C LEU A 22 7.10 -16.98 -10.62
N MET A 23 7.88 -15.92 -10.84
CA MET A 23 7.58 -14.56 -10.35
C MET A 23 6.27 -14.01 -10.90
N PHE A 24 5.92 -14.34 -12.15
CA PHE A 24 4.66 -13.91 -12.77
C PHE A 24 3.46 -14.81 -12.44
N ASP A 25 3.63 -15.81 -11.58
CA ASP A 25 2.55 -16.67 -11.10
C ASP A 25 1.74 -17.35 -12.20
N VAL A 26 2.39 -17.70 -13.31
CA VAL A 26 1.68 -18.18 -14.52
C VAL A 26 0.85 -19.45 -14.26
N GLN A 27 1.23 -20.22 -13.25
CA GLN A 27 0.63 -21.48 -12.80
C GLN A 27 -0.27 -21.35 -11.57
N LYS A 28 -0.26 -20.21 -10.85
CA LYS A 28 -1.12 -20.04 -9.67
C LYS A 28 -2.58 -19.92 -10.10
N ARG A 29 -3.47 -20.39 -9.24
CA ARG A 29 -4.92 -20.27 -9.38
C ARG A 29 -5.49 -19.74 -8.09
N ILE A 30 -6.55 -18.94 -8.21
CA ILE A 30 -7.29 -18.40 -7.08
C ILE A 30 -8.64 -19.10 -6.96
N TYR A 31 -9.14 -19.25 -5.74
CA TYR A 31 -10.45 -19.84 -5.46
C TYR A 31 -11.25 -18.87 -4.61
N ASN A 32 -12.40 -18.45 -5.13
CA ASN A 32 -13.17 -17.40 -4.47
C ASN A 32 -13.72 -17.89 -3.13
N HIS A 33 -13.49 -17.11 -2.08
CA HIS A 33 -14.14 -17.25 -0.78
C HIS A 33 -14.20 -15.91 -0.06
N ARG A 34 -15.14 -15.79 0.87
CA ARG A 34 -15.42 -14.56 1.61
C ARG A 34 -15.65 -14.89 3.07
N PRO A 35 -15.25 -14.01 3.99
CA PRO A 35 -15.39 -14.26 5.42
C PRO A 35 -16.83 -14.06 5.93
N GLY A 36 -17.71 -13.51 5.08
CA GLY A 36 -19.10 -13.18 5.35
C GLY A 36 -19.73 -12.43 4.18
N GLN A 37 -20.81 -11.68 4.45
CA GLN A 37 -21.46 -10.84 3.43
C GLN A 37 -20.56 -9.67 3.05
N CYS A 38 -20.28 -9.51 1.75
CA CYS A 38 -19.47 -8.41 1.22
C CYS A 38 -20.28 -7.51 0.30
N ARG A 39 -20.04 -6.19 0.39
CA ARG A 39 -20.71 -5.16 -0.41
C ARG A 39 -19.69 -4.15 -0.91
N LYS A 40 -19.91 -3.64 -2.13
CA LYS A 40 -19.22 -2.44 -2.61
C LYS A 40 -19.72 -1.23 -1.82
N ILE A 41 -18.80 -0.37 -1.44
CA ILE A 41 -19.08 0.90 -0.78
C ILE A 41 -19.36 1.97 -1.85
N GLU A 42 -20.45 2.72 -1.70
CA GLU A 42 -20.69 3.92 -2.48
C GLU A 42 -19.64 4.99 -2.12
N GLY A 43 -19.01 5.62 -3.12
CA GLY A 43 -18.03 6.68 -2.92
C GLY A 43 -16.83 6.52 -3.87
N PRO A 44 -15.70 5.98 -3.41
CA PRO A 44 -14.50 5.82 -4.22
C PRO A 44 -14.72 4.80 -5.34
N VAL A 45 -14.66 5.27 -6.60
CA VAL A 45 -14.77 4.44 -7.82
C VAL A 45 -13.49 4.46 -8.68
N HIS A 46 -12.54 5.34 -8.34
CA HIS A 46 -11.23 5.48 -9.01
C HIS A 46 -10.09 5.03 -8.09
N GLY A 47 -10.27 3.90 -7.42
CA GLY A 47 -9.33 3.40 -6.43
C GLY A 47 -9.70 3.79 -5.00
N SER A 48 -9.28 2.93 -4.09
CA SER A 48 -9.33 3.05 -2.64
C SER A 48 -8.02 2.48 -2.09
N GLU A 49 -6.90 2.96 -2.64
CA GLU A 49 -5.62 2.25 -2.64
C GLU A 49 -5.05 2.07 -1.24
N ASP A 50 -5.21 3.07 -0.38
CA ASP A 50 -4.78 2.97 1.02
C ASP A 50 -5.81 3.56 1.98
N ILE A 51 -5.78 3.06 3.23
CA ILE A 51 -6.76 3.33 4.27
C ILE A 51 -6.05 3.46 5.61
N THR A 52 -6.29 4.59 6.30
CA THR A 52 -5.86 4.74 7.69
C THR A 52 -7.07 4.86 8.63
N ILE A 53 -7.09 4.05 9.69
CA ILE A 53 -8.13 4.07 10.74
C ILE A 53 -7.64 4.87 11.93
N VAL A 54 -8.48 5.80 12.40
CA VAL A 54 -8.30 6.47 13.69
C VAL A 54 -9.19 5.79 14.73
N ASP A 55 -8.60 4.84 15.45
CA ASP A 55 -9.29 3.93 16.38
C ASP A 55 -10.13 4.67 17.43
N GLU A 56 -9.59 5.73 18.02
CA GLU A 56 -10.22 6.49 19.11
C GLU A 56 -11.45 7.29 18.64
N LYS A 57 -11.55 7.49 17.33
CA LYS A 57 -12.60 8.30 16.69
C LYS A 57 -13.55 7.46 15.84
N TYR A 58 -13.25 6.17 15.65
CA TYR A 58 -14.04 5.24 14.84
C TYR A 58 -14.28 5.77 13.42
N VAL A 59 -13.24 6.32 12.80
CA VAL A 59 -13.29 6.80 11.41
C VAL A 59 -12.13 6.23 10.60
N ALA A 60 -12.38 6.00 9.32
CA ALA A 60 -11.35 5.66 8.35
C ALA A 60 -11.22 6.78 7.31
N PHE A 61 -9.99 7.13 6.96
CA PHE A 61 -9.67 7.97 5.81
C PHE A 61 -9.15 7.08 4.69
N ILE A 62 -9.68 7.26 3.48
CA ILE A 62 -9.39 6.44 2.31
C ILE A 62 -8.88 7.34 1.20
N THR A 63 -7.75 6.98 0.59
CA THR A 63 -7.21 7.68 -0.58
C THR A 63 -7.88 7.19 -1.85
N SER A 64 -8.14 8.09 -2.80
CA SER A 64 -8.81 7.73 -4.05
C SER A 64 -8.34 8.62 -5.20
N GLY A 65 -8.36 8.07 -6.42
CA GLY A 65 -7.99 8.79 -7.62
C GLY A 65 -6.48 8.85 -7.85
N LEU A 66 -5.75 7.79 -7.51
CA LEU A 66 -4.31 7.64 -7.75
C LEU A 66 -3.96 7.88 -9.23
N VAL A 67 -2.77 8.44 -9.47
CA VAL A 67 -2.10 8.47 -10.77
C VAL A 67 -0.70 7.89 -10.58
N TYR A 68 -0.36 6.85 -11.34
CA TYR A 68 0.90 6.12 -11.16
C TYR A 68 1.57 5.80 -12.49
N LEU A 69 2.87 6.12 -12.62
CA LEU A 69 3.69 5.95 -13.83
C LEU A 69 3.04 6.42 -15.15
N ASN A 70 2.25 7.50 -15.06
CA ASN A 70 1.49 8.00 -16.19
C ASN A 70 2.41 8.65 -17.25
N ASP A 71 2.32 8.17 -18.48
CA ASP A 71 3.06 8.64 -19.65
C ASP A 71 2.35 9.82 -20.35
N ASP A 72 1.03 9.93 -20.20
CA ASP A 72 0.21 10.99 -20.77
C ASP A 72 -0.72 11.61 -19.70
N PRO A 73 -0.42 12.84 -19.22
CA PRO A 73 -1.23 13.55 -18.22
C PRO A 73 -2.72 13.66 -18.57
N SER A 74 -3.10 13.62 -19.86
CA SER A 74 -4.49 13.72 -20.30
C SER A 74 -5.34 12.48 -20.00
N ARG A 75 -4.71 11.33 -19.75
CA ARG A 75 -5.41 10.08 -19.38
C ARG A 75 -6.03 10.13 -17.99
N ALA A 76 -5.45 10.92 -17.08
CA ALA A 76 -5.96 11.14 -15.74
C ALA A 76 -7.11 12.17 -15.76
N THR A 77 -8.31 11.68 -16.04
CA THR A 77 -9.54 12.51 -16.14
C THR A 77 -10.32 12.63 -14.83
N TRP A 78 -9.94 11.86 -13.81
CA TRP A 78 -10.52 11.90 -12.47
C TRP A 78 -9.82 12.90 -11.56
N LYS A 79 -10.45 13.22 -10.42
CA LYS A 79 -9.85 14.01 -9.35
C LYS A 79 -9.35 13.09 -8.24
N GLY A 80 -8.21 13.41 -7.64
CA GLY A 80 -7.81 12.77 -6.39
C GLY A 80 -8.62 13.31 -5.22
N GLN A 81 -8.99 12.42 -4.31
CA GLN A 81 -9.91 12.71 -3.22
C GLN A 81 -9.50 11.94 -1.95
N ILE A 82 -9.89 12.48 -0.80
CA ILE A 82 -9.90 11.75 0.46
C ILE A 82 -11.35 11.50 0.84
N PHE A 83 -11.66 10.25 1.14
CA PHE A 83 -12.97 9.83 1.63
C PHE A 83 -12.92 9.57 3.12
N LEU A 84 -14.00 9.91 3.81
CA LEU A 84 -14.24 9.63 5.22
C LEU A 84 -15.31 8.54 5.34
N TYR A 85 -15.01 7.50 6.11
CA TYR A 85 -15.95 6.41 6.39
C TYR A 85 -16.17 6.29 7.91
N ASP A 86 -17.43 6.38 8.34
CA ASP A 86 -17.84 6.26 9.74
C ASP A 86 -17.92 4.77 10.11
N LEU A 87 -17.00 4.29 10.94
CA LEU A 87 -16.92 2.88 11.34
C LEU A 87 -18.00 2.50 12.36
N THR A 88 -18.71 3.47 12.94
CA THR A 88 -19.81 3.20 13.88
C THR A 88 -21.12 2.84 13.18
N LYS A 89 -21.22 3.11 11.88
CA LYS A 89 -22.43 2.88 11.09
C LYS A 89 -22.13 2.02 9.87
N ARG A 90 -23.00 1.06 9.59
CA ARG A 90 -22.93 0.24 8.38
C ARG A 90 -23.67 0.93 7.23
N THR A 91 -23.26 2.15 6.89
CA THR A 91 -23.99 2.98 5.91
C THR A 91 -23.84 2.51 4.48
N TYR A 92 -22.83 1.70 4.14
CA TYR A 92 -22.65 1.39 2.71
C TYR A 92 -21.85 2.46 1.96
N LYS A 93 -21.45 3.56 2.62
CA LYS A 93 -21.12 4.82 1.93
C LYS A 93 -19.95 5.56 2.59
N ALA A 94 -18.93 5.84 1.80
CA ALA A 94 -17.83 6.73 2.15
C ALA A 94 -18.07 8.11 1.53
N GLU A 95 -17.84 9.17 2.30
CA GLU A 95 -18.12 10.53 1.87
C GLU A 95 -16.82 11.23 1.50
N SER A 96 -16.73 11.80 0.30
CA SER A 96 -15.60 12.67 -0.04
C SER A 96 -15.68 13.95 0.79
N ILE A 97 -14.57 14.30 1.44
CA ILE A 97 -14.48 15.51 2.25
C ILE A 97 -13.66 16.58 1.53
N PRO A 98 -14.05 17.87 1.63
CA PRO A 98 -13.31 18.95 0.97
C PRO A 98 -11.94 19.13 1.59
N ILE A 99 -10.96 19.46 0.74
CA ILE A 99 -9.60 19.83 1.15
C ILE A 99 -9.41 21.30 0.79
N LEU A 100 -9.09 22.12 1.79
CA LEU A 100 -8.93 23.55 1.60
C LEU A 100 -7.46 23.94 1.53
N ASN A 101 -7.19 24.98 0.75
CA ASN A 101 -5.90 25.67 0.66
C ASN A 101 -4.75 24.79 0.15
N LEU A 102 -5.03 23.80 -0.71
CA LEU A 102 -3.98 23.05 -1.39
C LEU A 102 -3.12 23.99 -2.25
N GLU A 103 -1.80 23.74 -2.28
CA GLU A 103 -0.89 24.44 -3.19
C GLU A 103 -1.18 24.13 -4.67
N ASP A 104 -1.65 22.91 -4.95
CA ASP A 104 -1.95 22.41 -6.29
C ASP A 104 -3.13 21.41 -6.20
N GLU A 105 -4.34 21.90 -6.45
CA GLU A 105 -5.56 21.07 -6.41
C GLU A 105 -5.63 20.08 -7.59
N GLU A 106 -5.14 20.47 -8.77
CA GLU A 106 -5.18 19.65 -9.99
C GLU A 106 -4.12 18.55 -10.00
N GLY A 107 -3.02 18.75 -9.28
CA GLY A 107 -1.96 17.75 -9.07
C GLY A 107 -2.15 16.88 -7.83
N PHE A 108 -3.25 17.00 -7.09
CA PHE A 108 -3.51 16.17 -5.92
C PHE A 108 -4.07 14.81 -6.32
N HIS A 109 -3.19 13.81 -6.52
CA HIS A 109 -3.59 12.40 -6.61
C HIS A 109 -2.94 11.60 -5.48
N PRO A 110 -3.71 11.26 -4.42
CA PRO A 110 -3.19 10.60 -3.24
C PRO A 110 -2.92 9.11 -3.49
N HIS A 111 -1.89 8.59 -2.81
CA HIS A 111 -1.42 7.21 -2.81
C HIS A 111 -1.49 6.69 -1.36
N GLY A 112 -0.38 6.27 -0.75
CA GLY A 112 -0.35 5.89 0.66
C GLY A 112 -0.66 7.03 1.65
N ILE A 113 -1.21 6.66 2.80
CA ILE A 113 -1.72 7.56 3.84
C ILE A 113 -1.41 7.06 5.25
N SER A 114 -1.02 7.99 6.11
CA SER A 114 -0.90 7.73 7.55
C SER A 114 -1.48 8.88 8.36
N HIS A 115 -1.81 8.60 9.62
CA HIS A 115 -2.29 9.62 10.54
C HIS A 115 -1.39 9.74 11.78
N TRP A 116 -1.48 10.91 12.41
CA TRP A 116 -0.91 11.20 13.70
C TRP A 116 -1.90 12.00 14.54
N ILE A 117 -2.09 11.60 15.79
CA ILE A 117 -2.90 12.37 16.74
C ILE A 117 -1.99 13.33 17.48
N LYS A 118 -2.16 14.62 17.21
CA LYS A 118 -1.42 15.69 17.88
C LYS A 118 -1.80 15.76 19.36
N LYS A 119 -0.96 16.43 20.16
CA LYS A 119 -1.19 16.61 21.61
C LYS A 119 -2.53 17.30 21.93
N ASP A 120 -3.04 18.13 21.03
CA ASP A 120 -4.33 18.82 21.16
C ASP A 120 -5.53 17.96 20.70
N GLY A 121 -5.29 16.72 20.27
CA GLY A 121 -6.30 15.80 19.76
C GLY A 121 -6.60 15.95 18.26
N THR A 122 -5.97 16.91 17.57
CA THR A 122 -6.15 17.07 16.11
C THR A 122 -5.62 15.86 15.36
N ILE A 123 -6.42 15.32 14.45
CA ILE A 123 -5.98 14.29 13.50
C ILE A 123 -5.20 14.97 12.38
N ARG A 124 -3.91 14.66 12.26
CA ARG A 124 -3.05 15.06 11.14
C ARG A 124 -2.89 13.90 10.19
N LEU A 125 -3.11 14.12 8.90
CA LEU A 125 -2.87 13.16 7.83
C LEU A 125 -1.58 13.50 7.09
N PHE A 126 -0.82 12.47 6.75
CA PHE A 126 0.35 12.51 5.90
C PHE A 126 0.05 11.66 4.67
N ILE A 127 0.15 12.26 3.49
CA ILE A 127 -0.36 11.64 2.27
C ILE A 127 0.73 11.70 1.21
N VAL A 128 1.09 10.56 0.65
CA VAL A 128 1.89 10.49 -0.56
C VAL A 128 1.05 10.99 -1.73
N VAL A 129 1.58 11.94 -2.50
CA VAL A 129 0.87 12.55 -3.64
C VAL A 129 1.72 12.47 -4.89
N HIS A 130 1.06 12.15 -5.99
CA HIS A 130 1.61 12.16 -7.34
C HIS A 130 0.85 13.15 -8.21
N SER A 131 1.54 14.04 -8.90
CA SER A 131 0.88 14.91 -9.88
C SER A 131 0.63 14.16 -11.20
N LYS A 132 -0.20 14.74 -12.08
CA LYS A 132 -0.46 14.18 -13.43
C LYS A 132 0.79 14.00 -14.29
N ILE A 133 1.85 14.76 -14.01
CA ILE A 133 3.17 14.67 -14.65
C ILE A 133 4.18 13.84 -13.81
N PHE A 134 3.66 13.03 -12.90
CA PHE A 134 4.41 12.12 -12.03
C PHE A 134 5.51 12.82 -11.22
N LYS A 135 5.19 13.97 -10.62
CA LYS A 135 6.02 14.60 -9.59
C LYS A 135 5.49 14.24 -8.20
N HIS A 136 6.41 14.04 -7.26
CA HIS A 136 6.08 13.49 -5.96
C HIS A 136 6.18 14.54 -4.86
N SER A 137 5.29 14.42 -3.87
CA SER A 137 5.32 15.20 -2.65
C SER A 137 4.61 14.47 -1.53
N ILE A 138 4.88 14.88 -0.29
CA ILE A 138 4.07 14.51 0.88
C ILE A 138 3.21 15.70 1.25
N VAL A 139 1.90 15.55 1.19
CA VAL A 139 0.93 16.58 1.60
C VAL A 139 0.48 16.30 3.02
N ILE A 140 0.53 17.32 3.87
CA ILE A 140 0.16 17.25 5.28
C ILE A 140 -1.09 18.08 5.51
N LEU A 141 -2.12 17.44 6.07
CA LEU A 141 -3.45 18.02 6.28
C LEU A 141 -3.88 17.85 7.74
N ASP A 142 -4.53 18.86 8.31
CA ASP A 142 -5.19 18.74 9.62
C ASP A 142 -6.71 18.62 9.41
N PHE A 143 -7.33 17.64 10.07
CA PHE A 143 -8.78 17.40 10.00
C PHE A 143 -9.54 18.29 10.97
N ASP A 144 -10.49 19.06 10.44
CA ASP A 144 -11.49 19.80 11.23
C ASP A 144 -12.72 18.89 11.39
N GLU A 145 -12.83 18.25 12.55
CA GLU A 145 -13.93 17.33 12.89
C GLU A 145 -15.30 18.02 12.83
N THR A 146 -15.37 19.31 13.19
CA THR A 146 -16.64 20.05 13.28
C THR A 146 -17.19 20.37 11.90
N LYS A 147 -16.33 20.78 10.98
CA LYS A 147 -16.70 21.11 9.60
C LYS A 147 -16.62 19.92 8.65
N ARG A 148 -16.03 18.80 9.09
CA ARG A 148 -15.75 17.60 8.29
C ARG A 148 -14.98 17.93 7.01
N GLN A 149 -13.87 18.64 7.19
CA GLN A 149 -12.99 19.08 6.10
C GLN A 149 -11.52 18.89 6.47
N LEU A 150 -10.67 18.83 5.47
CA LEU A 150 -9.21 18.83 5.64
C LEU A 150 -8.66 20.21 5.30
N ASN A 151 -7.71 20.69 6.09
CA ASN A 151 -7.02 21.95 5.85
C ASN A 151 -5.55 21.67 5.55
N HIS A 152 -5.06 22.19 4.43
CA HIS A 152 -3.64 22.11 4.11
C HIS A 152 -2.80 22.79 5.18
N VAL A 153 -1.75 22.08 5.61
CA VAL A 153 -0.74 22.57 6.55
C VAL A 153 0.55 22.88 5.82
N ARG A 154 1.06 21.91 5.04
CA ARG A 154 2.29 22.05 4.25
C ARG A 154 2.41 20.95 3.21
N THR A 155 3.18 21.23 2.15
CA THR A 155 3.64 20.23 1.19
C THR A 155 5.15 20.06 1.30
N VAL A 156 5.61 18.82 1.53
CA VAL A 156 7.03 18.48 1.62
C VAL A 156 7.47 17.86 0.31
N ARG A 157 8.49 18.46 -0.31
CA ARG A 157 9.17 17.93 -1.50
C ARG A 157 10.62 17.65 -1.13
N ASN A 158 11.16 16.52 -1.57
CA ASN A 158 12.52 16.13 -1.24
C ASN A 158 13.10 15.25 -2.36
N GLU A 159 14.39 15.42 -2.64
CA GLU A 159 15.11 14.64 -3.67
C GLU A 159 15.14 13.13 -3.38
N LYS A 160 14.99 12.72 -2.12
CA LYS A 160 14.95 11.30 -1.72
C LYS A 160 13.57 10.66 -1.88
N PHE A 161 12.53 11.44 -2.19
CA PHE A 161 11.19 10.91 -2.52
C PHE A 161 11.16 10.61 -4.02
N VAL A 162 11.96 9.63 -4.43
CA VAL A 162 12.22 9.32 -5.84
C VAL A 162 11.02 8.67 -6.51
N ARG A 163 10.29 7.79 -5.82
CA ARG A 163 9.02 7.21 -6.27
C ARG A 163 8.27 6.71 -5.02
N PRO A 164 7.80 7.64 -4.17
CA PRO A 164 7.25 7.27 -2.88
C PRO A 164 5.95 6.48 -3.08
N ASN A 165 5.74 5.45 -2.29
CA ASN A 165 4.60 4.56 -2.39
C ASN A 165 3.69 4.76 -1.17
N ASP A 166 4.22 4.46 0.01
CA ASP A 166 3.51 4.52 1.28
C ASP A 166 4.29 5.32 2.35
N ILE A 167 3.61 5.69 3.42
CA ILE A 167 4.09 6.59 4.47
C ILE A 167 3.64 6.13 5.85
N VAL A 168 4.47 6.30 6.87
CA VAL A 168 4.09 6.11 8.28
C VAL A 168 4.47 7.33 9.10
N ALA A 169 3.47 7.97 9.71
CA ALA A 169 3.71 9.10 10.60
C ALA A 169 4.40 8.66 11.90
N THR A 170 5.42 9.40 12.31
CA THR A 170 6.23 9.14 13.52
C THR A 170 6.24 10.32 14.51
N GLY A 171 5.55 11.40 14.17
CA GLY A 171 5.47 12.62 14.96
C GLY A 171 4.63 13.68 14.24
N ASP A 172 4.52 14.86 14.84
CA ASP A 172 3.75 15.98 14.28
C ASP A 172 4.25 16.40 12.88
N ASP A 173 5.56 16.22 12.62
CA ASP A 173 6.21 16.64 11.37
C ASP A 173 7.20 15.61 10.80
N SER A 174 7.32 14.43 11.41
CA SER A 174 8.27 13.38 11.02
C SER A 174 7.57 12.11 10.56
N PHE A 175 8.18 11.41 9.60
CA PHE A 175 7.57 10.23 8.99
C PHE A 175 8.61 9.35 8.28
N LEU A 176 8.25 8.09 8.06
CA LEU A 176 8.93 7.15 7.17
C LEU A 176 8.21 7.13 5.83
N VAL A 177 8.93 7.04 4.73
CA VAL A 177 8.39 6.90 3.36
C VAL A 177 9.06 5.72 2.69
N SER A 178 8.28 4.87 2.04
CA SER A 178 8.79 3.85 1.14
C SER A 178 8.89 4.39 -0.27
N ASN A 179 9.95 4.02 -0.99
CA ASN A 179 10.06 4.19 -2.42
C ASN A 179 10.02 2.81 -3.07
N ASP A 180 9.05 2.56 -3.96
CA ASP A 180 8.85 1.25 -4.58
C ASP A 180 9.77 1.00 -5.80
N GLY A 181 10.57 2.01 -6.17
CA GLY A 181 11.67 1.92 -7.12
C GLY A 181 12.24 3.31 -7.41
N GLY A 182 12.97 3.47 -8.52
CA GLY A 182 13.53 4.76 -8.91
C GLY A 182 13.16 5.20 -10.33
N ALA A 183 12.71 4.28 -11.18
CA ALA A 183 12.32 4.61 -12.55
C ALA A 183 11.03 5.44 -12.61
N GLN A 184 11.01 6.44 -13.47
CA GLN A 184 9.90 7.40 -13.59
C GLN A 184 8.96 7.11 -14.77
N THR A 185 9.19 6.00 -15.48
CA THR A 185 8.47 5.63 -16.70
C THR A 185 8.08 4.16 -16.65
N VAL A 186 7.01 3.79 -17.35
CA VAL A 186 6.54 2.40 -17.46
C VAL A 186 7.66 1.47 -17.94
N LEU A 187 8.39 1.85 -19.00
CA LEU A 187 9.50 1.05 -19.52
C LEU A 187 10.64 0.92 -18.51
N GLY A 188 10.99 1.99 -17.80
CA GLY A 188 12.03 1.95 -16.78
C GLY A 188 11.63 1.05 -15.61
N ASN A 189 10.38 1.12 -15.15
CA ASN A 189 9.86 0.24 -14.09
C ASN A 189 9.87 -1.23 -14.53
N ALA A 190 9.50 -1.51 -15.79
CA ALA A 190 9.61 -2.85 -16.35
C ALA A 190 11.08 -3.36 -16.32
N VAL A 191 12.05 -2.50 -16.66
CA VAL A 191 13.48 -2.86 -16.56
C VAL A 191 13.89 -3.15 -15.12
N GLU A 192 13.48 -2.33 -14.14
CA GLU A 192 13.73 -2.61 -12.72
C GLU A 192 13.16 -3.98 -12.31
N MET A 193 11.92 -4.28 -12.72
CA MET A 193 11.24 -5.55 -12.47
C MET A 193 11.95 -6.76 -13.08
N PHE A 194 12.27 -6.71 -14.37
CA PHE A 194 12.90 -7.83 -15.07
C PHE A 194 14.34 -8.09 -14.65
N THR A 195 15.07 -7.05 -14.25
CA THR A 195 16.47 -7.19 -13.82
C THR A 195 16.61 -7.49 -12.34
N GLY A 196 15.61 -7.10 -11.53
CA GLY A 196 15.69 -7.11 -10.07
C GLY A 196 16.60 -6.01 -9.50
N PHE A 197 17.11 -5.09 -10.34
CA PHE A 197 17.91 -3.95 -9.90
C PHE A 197 17.00 -2.76 -9.62
N TRP A 198 16.50 -2.74 -8.40
CA TRP A 198 15.63 -1.67 -7.91
C TRP A 198 16.43 -0.50 -7.37
N LYS A 199 15.90 0.72 -7.53
CA LYS A 199 16.45 1.95 -6.95
C LYS A 199 15.53 2.61 -5.92
N GLY A 200 14.65 1.81 -5.31
CA GLY A 200 13.78 2.23 -4.22
C GLY A 200 14.46 2.06 -2.86
N GLY A 201 13.65 2.03 -1.81
CA GLY A 201 14.12 1.87 -0.44
C GLY A 201 13.26 2.60 0.58
N LEU A 202 13.83 2.91 1.74
CA LEU A 202 13.14 3.60 2.83
C LEU A 202 13.83 4.89 3.18
N VAL A 203 13.04 5.93 3.42
CA VAL A 203 13.52 7.26 3.81
C VAL A 203 12.84 7.67 5.11
N TYR A 204 13.63 8.16 6.06
CA TYR A 204 13.11 8.88 7.22
C TYR A 204 13.22 10.37 6.98
N TYR A 205 12.16 11.12 7.31
CA TYR A 205 12.13 12.57 7.35
C TYR A 205 11.87 13.03 8.78
N ASP A 206 12.78 13.84 9.33
CA ASP A 206 12.73 14.28 10.74
C ASP A 206 11.93 15.57 10.98
N GLY A 207 11.29 16.11 9.92
CA GLY A 207 10.65 17.43 9.93
C GLY A 207 11.47 18.52 9.26
N LYS A 208 12.74 18.26 8.94
CA LYS A 208 13.67 19.20 8.28
C LYS A 208 14.48 18.53 7.18
N THR A 209 15.11 17.40 7.48
CA THR A 209 16.03 16.68 6.61
C THR A 209 15.58 15.23 6.38
N SER A 210 16.06 14.64 5.29
CA SER A 210 15.75 13.27 4.90
C SER A 210 17.00 12.40 4.90
N GLN A 211 16.86 11.15 5.33
CA GLN A 211 17.92 10.15 5.36
C GLN A 211 17.41 8.80 4.83
N TYR A 212 18.19 8.16 3.96
CA TYR A 212 17.91 6.77 3.56
C TYR A 212 18.22 5.82 4.72
N LEU A 213 17.31 4.87 4.94
CA LEU A 213 17.47 3.77 5.88
C LEU A 213 17.71 2.44 5.17
N LEU A 214 17.08 2.25 4.01
CA LEU A 214 17.33 1.19 3.05
C LEU A 214 17.45 1.80 1.66
N GLU A 215 18.30 1.21 0.81
CA GLU A 215 18.51 1.61 -0.58
C GLU A 215 18.62 0.38 -1.47
N ASN A 216 18.39 0.57 -2.77
CA ASN A 216 18.54 -0.46 -3.80
C ASN A 216 17.64 -1.69 -3.60
N THR A 217 16.43 -1.45 -3.08
CA THR A 217 15.40 -2.47 -2.90
C THR A 217 14.05 -1.94 -3.34
N VAL A 218 13.04 -2.80 -3.43
CA VAL A 218 11.64 -2.39 -3.47
C VAL A 218 11.19 -2.15 -2.03
N ALA A 219 10.43 -1.10 -1.79
CA ALA A 219 9.63 -0.95 -0.59
C ALA A 219 8.27 -0.38 -1.00
N ASN A 220 7.21 -1.12 -0.73
CA ASN A 220 5.83 -0.74 -1.06
C ASN A 220 5.13 -0.38 0.27
N GLY A 221 4.10 -1.10 0.73
CA GLY A 221 3.45 -0.86 2.02
C GLY A 221 4.41 -0.87 3.20
N ILE A 222 4.23 0.07 4.12
CA ILE A 222 4.99 0.14 5.37
C ILE A 222 4.07 0.43 6.56
N ILE A 223 4.34 -0.23 7.69
CA ILE A 223 3.63 0.09 8.92
C ILE A 223 4.49 -0.14 10.15
N LEU A 224 4.25 0.67 11.19
CA LEU A 224 4.81 0.44 12.51
C LEU A 224 3.85 -0.40 13.36
N SER A 225 4.41 -1.30 14.19
CA SER A 225 3.66 -1.89 15.31
C SER A 225 3.06 -0.80 16.19
N ARG A 226 2.02 -1.13 16.98
CA ARG A 226 1.34 -0.11 17.82
C ARG A 226 2.27 0.52 18.86
N ASP A 227 3.27 -0.22 19.34
CA ASP A 227 4.31 0.29 20.24
C ASP A 227 5.43 1.07 19.53
N ARG A 228 5.36 1.15 18.20
CA ARG A 228 6.26 1.87 17.29
C ARG A 228 7.71 1.39 17.31
N LYS A 229 7.97 0.14 17.71
CA LYS A 229 9.33 -0.43 17.76
C LYS A 229 9.64 -1.41 16.63
N THR A 230 8.63 -1.87 15.92
CA THR A 230 8.79 -2.79 14.79
C THR A 230 8.26 -2.13 13.53
N LEU A 231 9.07 -2.11 12.48
CA LEU A 231 8.68 -1.68 11.14
C LEU A 231 8.51 -2.91 10.26
N PHE A 232 7.33 -3.02 9.63
CA PHE A 232 7.03 -4.00 8.60
C PHE A 232 7.12 -3.32 7.23
N VAL A 233 7.72 -4.01 6.27
CA VAL A 233 7.98 -3.47 4.93
C VAL A 233 7.60 -4.52 3.90
N SER A 234 6.72 -4.15 2.96
CA SER A 234 6.38 -5.01 1.84
C SER A 234 7.52 -4.97 0.82
N HIS A 235 8.05 -6.15 0.52
CA HIS A 235 8.86 -6.38 -0.67
C HIS A 235 7.98 -7.13 -1.69
N ILE A 236 6.93 -6.46 -2.16
CA ILE A 236 5.86 -7.01 -3.03
C ILE A 236 6.37 -7.92 -4.15
N ASN A 237 7.37 -7.49 -4.93
CA ASN A 237 7.92 -8.27 -6.05
C ASN A 237 8.74 -9.50 -5.63
N GLN A 238 9.08 -9.61 -4.35
CA GLN A 238 9.77 -10.75 -3.74
C GLN A 238 8.79 -11.66 -2.98
N GLU A 239 7.50 -11.28 -2.88
CA GLU A 239 6.49 -11.97 -2.08
C GLU A 239 6.90 -12.14 -0.60
N THR A 240 7.59 -11.14 -0.04
CA THR A 240 8.04 -11.17 1.36
C THR A 240 7.67 -9.92 2.15
N ILE A 241 7.58 -10.10 3.47
CA ILE A 241 7.47 -9.01 4.44
C ILE A 241 8.77 -8.93 5.23
N GLY A 242 9.50 -7.83 5.07
CA GLY A 242 10.67 -7.53 5.89
C GLY A 242 10.27 -7.02 7.27
N VAL A 243 10.87 -7.56 8.32
CA VAL A 243 10.62 -7.14 9.71
C VAL A 243 11.86 -6.53 10.31
N PHE A 244 11.74 -5.31 10.84
CA PHE A 244 12.87 -4.54 11.34
C PHE A 244 12.58 -3.96 12.73
N ALA A 245 13.57 -4.01 13.62
CA ALA A 245 13.55 -3.17 14.81
C ALA A 245 13.77 -1.71 14.38
N TRP A 246 12.92 -0.80 14.84
CA TRP A 246 12.96 0.63 14.55
C TRP A 246 13.33 1.42 15.82
N ASP A 247 14.36 2.26 15.70
CA ASP A 247 14.78 3.19 16.73
C ASP A 247 14.79 4.61 16.16
N GLN A 248 13.71 5.33 16.44
CA GLN A 248 13.53 6.72 15.99
C GLN A 248 14.54 7.69 16.63
N LYS A 249 14.99 7.43 17.87
CA LYS A 249 15.91 8.33 18.57
C LYS A 249 17.29 8.33 17.90
N ASN A 250 17.74 7.15 17.51
CA ASN A 250 19.02 6.97 16.82
C ASN A 250 18.90 6.98 15.30
N ILE A 251 17.68 7.11 14.76
CA ILE A 251 17.36 7.08 13.32
C ILE A 251 18.01 5.85 12.68
N SER A 252 17.65 4.67 13.19
CA SER A 252 18.27 3.42 12.76
C SER A 252 17.26 2.29 12.71
N MET A 253 17.51 1.34 11.82
CA MET A 253 16.74 0.11 11.72
C MET A 253 17.65 -1.11 11.66
N LYS A 254 17.17 -2.23 12.20
CA LYS A 254 17.89 -3.50 12.19
C LYS A 254 16.97 -4.63 11.76
N LYS A 255 17.34 -5.34 10.68
CA LYS A 255 16.57 -6.50 10.20
C LYS A 255 16.50 -7.58 11.29
N ILE A 256 15.28 -8.06 11.54
CA ILE A 256 15.00 -9.16 12.46
C ILE A 256 14.78 -10.43 11.65
N SER A 257 13.91 -10.36 10.64
CA SER A 257 13.49 -11.49 9.81
C SER A 257 12.95 -11.02 8.46
N GLU A 258 12.57 -12.00 7.64
CA GLU A 258 11.86 -11.83 6.37
C GLU A 258 10.90 -13.00 6.24
N ILE A 259 9.61 -12.71 6.07
CA ILE A 259 8.54 -13.71 6.04
C ILE A 259 8.08 -13.89 4.61
N GLU A 260 8.16 -15.11 4.10
CA GLU A 260 7.58 -15.48 2.80
C GLU A 260 6.05 -15.53 2.89
N THR A 261 5.39 -14.91 1.92
CA THR A 261 3.92 -14.81 1.88
C THR A 261 3.32 -15.58 0.70
N LEU A 262 4.13 -15.91 -0.31
CA LEU A 262 3.70 -16.58 -1.55
C LEU A 262 2.66 -15.76 -2.36
N THR A 263 2.59 -14.45 -2.12
CA THR A 263 1.78 -13.48 -2.87
C THR A 263 2.45 -12.11 -2.79
N GLY A 264 2.19 -11.22 -3.75
CA GLY A 264 2.61 -9.83 -3.63
C GLY A 264 1.70 -9.05 -2.69
N CYS A 265 1.93 -9.11 -1.38
CA CYS A 265 1.22 -8.24 -0.44
C CYS A 265 1.62 -6.77 -0.61
N ASP A 266 0.64 -5.88 -0.57
CA ASP A 266 0.77 -4.47 -0.94
C ASP A 266 0.84 -3.63 0.37
N ASN A 267 -0.20 -2.89 0.71
CA ASN A 267 -0.25 -2.05 1.92
C ASN A 267 -0.67 -2.82 3.19
N PHE A 268 -0.41 -2.20 4.34
CA PHE A 268 -0.54 -2.85 5.64
C PHE A 268 -1.41 -2.09 6.64
N TYR A 269 -2.01 -2.86 7.54
CA TYR A 269 -2.67 -2.37 8.74
C TYR A 269 -2.35 -3.26 9.95
N ILE A 270 -2.27 -2.66 11.14
CA ILE A 270 -2.07 -3.39 12.41
C ILE A 270 -3.34 -3.23 13.25
N ASP A 271 -4.02 -4.33 13.57
CA ASP A 271 -5.20 -4.31 14.43
C ASP A 271 -4.88 -4.13 15.92
N LYS A 272 -5.90 -3.92 16.75
CA LYS A 272 -5.77 -3.72 18.20
C LYS A 272 -5.14 -4.91 18.94
N GLN A 273 -5.09 -6.08 18.32
CA GLN A 273 -4.47 -7.30 18.85
C GLN A 273 -3.07 -7.56 18.25
N ASP A 274 -2.47 -6.54 17.61
CA ASP A 274 -1.15 -6.58 16.98
C ASP A 274 -1.04 -7.60 15.83
N ASN A 275 -2.16 -7.96 15.18
CA ASN A 275 -2.11 -8.73 13.93
C ASN A 275 -1.95 -7.78 12.75
N LEU A 276 -1.10 -8.17 11.81
CA LEU A 276 -0.92 -7.47 10.55
C LEU A 276 -2.00 -7.93 9.57
N TRP A 277 -2.50 -7.00 8.77
CA TRP A 277 -3.45 -7.22 7.69
C TRP A 277 -2.88 -6.64 6.40
N SER A 278 -3.14 -7.29 5.27
CA SER A 278 -2.72 -6.80 3.97
C SER A 278 -3.70 -7.20 2.87
N GLY A 279 -3.86 -6.31 1.89
CA GLY A 279 -4.36 -6.67 0.57
C GLY A 279 -3.19 -7.15 -0.28
N CYS A 280 -3.38 -8.23 -1.04
CA CYS A 280 -2.30 -8.85 -1.79
C CYS A 280 -2.73 -9.19 -3.22
N HIS A 281 -1.73 -9.25 -4.11
CA HIS A 281 -1.85 -9.62 -5.52
C HIS A 281 -1.35 -11.08 -5.68
N PRO A 282 -2.24 -12.08 -5.69
CA PRO A 282 -1.84 -13.49 -5.68
C PRO A 282 -1.39 -14.01 -7.05
N ILE A 283 -1.66 -13.25 -8.14
CA ILE A 283 -1.26 -13.60 -9.51
C ILE A 283 -0.69 -12.36 -10.19
N LEU A 284 0.63 -12.21 -10.18
CA LEU A 284 1.30 -10.98 -10.61
C LEU A 284 1.09 -10.62 -12.09
N LYS A 285 1.01 -11.59 -13.01
CA LYS A 285 0.73 -11.31 -14.43
C LYS A 285 -0.61 -10.61 -14.66
N ASP A 286 -1.63 -10.97 -13.87
CA ASP A 286 -2.98 -10.44 -14.02
C ASP A 286 -3.04 -9.05 -13.36
N ALA A 287 -2.36 -8.87 -12.22
CA ALA A 287 -2.14 -7.56 -11.62
C ALA A 287 -1.41 -6.59 -12.56
N VAL A 288 -0.31 -7.00 -13.19
CA VAL A 288 0.41 -6.16 -14.18
C VAL A 288 -0.49 -5.79 -15.36
N GLY A 289 -1.28 -6.72 -15.88
CA GLY A 289 -2.24 -6.44 -16.95
C GLY A 289 -3.30 -5.42 -16.53
N HIS A 290 -3.94 -5.63 -15.38
CA HIS A 290 -4.99 -4.76 -14.84
C HIS A 290 -4.49 -3.36 -14.49
N LEU A 291 -3.35 -3.26 -13.80
CA LEU A 291 -2.78 -1.99 -13.35
C LEU A 291 -2.13 -1.19 -14.48
N GLY A 292 -1.73 -1.86 -15.57
CA GLY A 292 -1.16 -1.24 -16.76
C GLY A 292 -2.16 -0.41 -17.58
N ASP A 293 -3.47 -0.69 -17.45
CA ASP A 293 -4.54 0.11 -18.04
C ASP A 293 -5.74 0.20 -17.08
N ALA A 294 -5.63 1.10 -16.10
CA ALA A 294 -6.66 1.33 -15.10
C ALA A 294 -8.02 1.76 -15.70
N GLY A 295 -8.03 2.31 -16.93
CA GLY A 295 -9.23 2.76 -17.63
C GLY A 295 -10.06 1.62 -18.22
N ASP A 296 -9.43 0.50 -18.57
CA ASP A 296 -10.11 -0.66 -19.12
C ASP A 296 -10.81 -1.47 -18.02
N GLN A 297 -12.14 -1.41 -18.00
CA GLN A 297 -12.99 -2.12 -17.03
C GLN A 297 -13.12 -3.62 -17.32
N SER A 298 -12.64 -4.11 -18.48
CA SER A 298 -12.65 -5.53 -18.82
C SER A 298 -11.44 -6.29 -18.26
N LEU A 299 -10.40 -5.56 -17.85
CA LEU A 299 -9.23 -6.12 -17.18
C LEU A 299 -9.51 -6.21 -15.68
N PHE A 300 -9.35 -7.42 -15.14
CA PHE A 300 -9.47 -7.71 -13.71
C PHE A 300 -8.22 -8.44 -13.24
N ALA A 301 -7.89 -8.24 -11.97
CA ALA A 301 -6.83 -8.96 -11.30
C ALA A 301 -7.39 -9.59 -10.02
N PRO A 302 -7.01 -10.84 -9.72
CA PRO A 302 -7.37 -11.49 -8.46
C PRO A 302 -7.00 -10.65 -7.24
N SER A 303 -7.77 -10.81 -6.17
CA SER A 303 -7.53 -10.17 -4.87
C SER A 303 -7.40 -11.23 -3.78
N GLN A 304 -6.56 -10.95 -2.79
CA GLN A 304 -6.37 -11.77 -1.61
C GLN A 304 -6.22 -10.87 -0.38
N VAL A 305 -6.80 -11.28 0.75
CA VAL A 305 -6.53 -10.64 2.05
C VAL A 305 -5.87 -11.65 2.96
N LEU A 306 -4.69 -11.29 3.45
CA LEU A 306 -3.96 -12.09 4.45
C LEU A 306 -3.95 -11.35 5.80
N ARG A 307 -4.14 -12.13 6.85
CA ARG A 307 -3.94 -11.71 8.25
C ARG A 307 -2.80 -12.52 8.85
N PHE A 308 -1.90 -11.84 9.56
CA PHE A 308 -0.68 -12.43 10.10
C PHE A 308 -0.60 -12.23 11.61
N LYS A 309 -0.20 -13.28 12.31
CA LYS A 309 0.17 -13.22 13.72
C LYS A 309 1.62 -13.64 13.88
N PHE A 310 2.45 -12.67 14.22
CA PHE A 310 3.88 -12.89 14.39
C PHE A 310 4.18 -13.61 15.70
N SER A 311 5.19 -14.48 15.67
CA SER A 311 5.79 -15.04 16.88
C SER A 311 6.39 -13.93 17.74
N LYS A 312 6.55 -14.18 19.05
CA LYS A 312 7.10 -13.18 19.99
C LYS A 312 8.50 -12.67 19.61
N ASP A 313 9.30 -13.50 18.95
CA ASP A 313 10.64 -13.13 18.46
C ASP A 313 10.63 -12.54 17.04
N LEU A 314 9.44 -12.42 16.44
CA LEU A 314 9.17 -11.89 15.11
C LEU A 314 9.87 -12.64 13.97
N LYS A 315 10.28 -13.90 14.18
CA LYS A 315 10.99 -14.71 13.17
C LYS A 315 10.09 -15.59 12.32
N SER A 316 8.83 -15.72 12.70
CA SER A 316 7.82 -16.49 11.99
C SER A 316 6.46 -15.81 12.14
N ALA A 317 5.52 -16.12 11.26
CA ALA A 317 4.14 -15.70 11.38
C ALA A 317 3.20 -16.83 10.97
N GLU A 318 2.12 -16.98 11.73
CA GLU A 318 0.95 -17.75 11.31
C GLU A 318 0.12 -16.85 10.37
N MET A 319 -0.41 -17.43 9.30
CA MET A 319 -1.09 -16.70 8.23
C MET A 319 -2.48 -17.30 7.99
N VAL A 320 -3.48 -16.43 7.89
CA VAL A 320 -4.86 -16.80 7.53
C VAL A 320 -5.27 -16.02 6.29
N GLU A 321 -5.71 -16.74 5.26
CA GLU A 321 -6.38 -16.14 4.10
C GLU A 321 -7.84 -15.84 4.47
N VAL A 322 -8.17 -14.56 4.58
CA VAL A 322 -9.49 -14.10 5.05
C VAL A 322 -10.46 -13.89 3.90
N PHE A 323 -9.95 -13.50 2.73
CA PHE A 323 -10.74 -13.22 1.53
C PHE A 323 -9.93 -13.58 0.28
N SER A 324 -10.61 -14.09 -0.74
CA SER A 324 -10.02 -14.43 -2.02
C SER A 324 -11.07 -14.25 -3.13
N ASP A 325 -10.76 -13.53 -4.20
CA ASP A 325 -11.70 -13.26 -5.31
C ASP A 325 -10.94 -13.26 -6.64
N ASP A 326 -11.59 -13.72 -7.70
CA ASP A 326 -11.05 -13.77 -9.06
C ASP A 326 -10.95 -12.39 -9.73
N GLY A 327 -11.25 -11.32 -9.00
CA GLY A 327 -11.14 -9.93 -9.44
C GLY A 327 -12.45 -9.34 -9.93
N LYS A 328 -13.47 -10.15 -10.20
CA LYS A 328 -14.74 -9.66 -10.76
C LYS A 328 -15.55 -8.84 -9.77
N PHE A 329 -15.40 -9.10 -8.47
CA PHE A 329 -16.07 -8.33 -7.44
C PHE A 329 -15.13 -7.29 -6.82
N THR A 330 -13.95 -7.74 -6.38
CA THR A 330 -12.88 -6.89 -5.82
C THR A 330 -11.62 -7.18 -6.61
N SER A 331 -11.13 -6.21 -7.39
CA SER A 331 -9.98 -6.39 -8.28
C SER A 331 -8.74 -5.72 -7.71
N ALA A 332 -7.60 -6.43 -7.68
CA ALA A 332 -6.32 -5.93 -7.20
C ALA A 332 -6.40 -5.25 -5.83
N SER A 333 -6.74 -6.02 -4.79
CA SER A 333 -6.74 -5.54 -3.41
C SER A 333 -5.37 -4.99 -3.01
N ALA A 334 -5.35 -3.76 -2.51
CA ALA A 334 -4.14 -3.03 -2.12
C ALA A 334 -3.98 -2.95 -0.59
N ILE A 335 -5.08 -2.81 0.15
CA ILE A 335 -5.05 -2.81 1.62
C ILE A 335 -6.25 -3.59 2.15
N ALA A 336 -6.10 -4.15 3.36
CA ALA A 336 -7.22 -4.66 4.12
C ALA A 336 -7.14 -4.16 5.57
N VAL A 337 -8.24 -3.63 6.09
CA VAL A 337 -8.31 -3.11 7.47
C VAL A 337 -9.44 -3.78 8.25
N GLY A 338 -9.06 -4.52 9.29
CA GLY A 338 -9.99 -5.12 10.24
C GLY A 338 -10.45 -4.11 11.28
N PHE A 339 -11.75 -4.06 11.55
CA PHE A 339 -12.33 -3.20 12.59
C PHE A 339 -13.47 -3.91 13.33
N ASP A 340 -14.05 -3.25 14.33
CA ASP A 340 -15.08 -3.83 15.22
C ASP A 340 -14.60 -5.17 15.83
N ASP A 341 -13.38 -5.14 16.40
CA ASP A 341 -12.69 -6.31 16.98
C ASP A 341 -12.55 -7.50 16.00
N GLY A 342 -12.28 -7.19 14.73
CA GLY A 342 -12.06 -8.19 13.68
C GLY A 342 -13.35 -8.83 13.16
N LYS A 343 -14.51 -8.22 13.42
CA LYS A 343 -15.81 -8.67 12.89
C LYS A 343 -16.15 -8.04 11.56
N GLN A 344 -15.45 -6.97 11.17
CA GLN A 344 -15.70 -6.25 9.94
C GLN A 344 -14.37 -5.99 9.22
N LEU A 345 -14.43 -5.93 7.90
CA LEU A 345 -13.27 -5.77 7.03
C LEU A 345 -13.57 -4.74 5.95
N LEU A 346 -12.70 -3.75 5.78
CA LEU A 346 -12.63 -2.98 4.54
C LEU A 346 -11.48 -3.50 3.68
N ILE A 347 -11.71 -3.62 2.37
CA ILE A 347 -10.71 -4.04 1.38
C ILE A 347 -10.61 -2.93 0.32
N GLY A 348 -9.49 -2.22 0.36
CA GLY A 348 -9.13 -1.20 -0.62
C GLY A 348 -8.52 -1.81 -1.87
N THR A 349 -8.62 -1.11 -2.99
CA THR A 349 -8.11 -1.54 -4.31
C THR A 349 -7.36 -0.41 -5.00
N VAL A 350 -6.38 -0.72 -5.84
CA VAL A 350 -5.55 0.32 -6.47
C VAL A 350 -6.38 1.28 -7.34
N PHE A 351 -7.24 0.74 -8.22
CA PHE A 351 -8.00 1.53 -9.21
C PHE A 351 -9.49 1.17 -9.31
N ARG A 352 -10.05 0.50 -8.30
CA ARG A 352 -11.46 0.08 -8.28
C ARG A 352 -12.17 0.52 -6.99
N ASP A 353 -13.38 0.02 -6.80
CA ASP A 353 -14.23 0.36 -5.67
C ASP A 353 -13.65 -0.17 -4.34
N LEU A 354 -14.10 0.44 -3.25
CA LEU A 354 -13.88 -0.05 -1.88
C LEU A 354 -14.89 -1.17 -1.55
N THR A 355 -14.44 -2.22 -0.88
CA THR A 355 -15.30 -3.32 -0.42
C THR A 355 -15.40 -3.34 1.10
N HIS A 356 -16.58 -3.64 1.64
CA HIS A 356 -16.82 -3.89 3.06
C HIS A 356 -17.45 -5.27 3.25
N CYS A 357 -16.83 -6.09 4.09
CA CYS A 357 -17.31 -7.42 4.45
C CYS A 357 -17.62 -7.54 5.94
N ASP A 358 -18.67 -8.31 6.26
CA ASP A 358 -18.81 -8.98 7.55
C ASP A 358 -17.77 -10.11 7.66
N ILE A 359 -17.27 -10.37 8.87
CA ILE A 359 -16.46 -11.54 9.22
C ILE A 359 -17.29 -12.39 10.19
N ASP A 360 -17.94 -13.41 9.64
CA ASP A 360 -18.83 -14.34 10.36
C ASP A 360 -18.15 -15.68 10.65
N VAL A 361 -16.84 -15.76 10.44
CA VAL A 361 -15.99 -16.94 10.67
C VAL A 361 -14.92 -16.65 11.72
N PRO A 362 -14.50 -17.65 12.52
CA PRO A 362 -13.35 -17.51 13.40
C PRO A 362 -12.09 -17.23 12.58
N LEU A 363 -11.28 -16.26 13.03
CA LEU A 363 -9.95 -15.97 12.49
C LEU A 363 -8.88 -16.55 13.40
N ASP A 364 -9.03 -17.83 13.74
CA ASP A 364 -8.06 -18.57 14.54
C ASP A 364 -6.81 -18.87 13.70
N PHE A 365 -5.65 -18.89 14.36
CA PHE A 365 -4.37 -19.22 13.75
C PHE A 365 -3.98 -20.67 14.01
#